data_AF-A0A5M6CW78-F1
#
_entry.id   AF-A0A5M6CW78-F1
#
_cell.length_a   1.000
_cell.length_b   1.000
_cell.length_c   1.000
_cell.angle_alpha   90.00
_cell.angle_beta   90.00
_cell.angle_gamma   90.00
#
_symmetry.space_group_name_H-M   'P 1'
#
loop_
_entity.id
_entity.type
_entity.pdbx_description
1 polymer ?
#
loop_
_entity_poly.entity_id
_entity_poly.type
_entity_poly.pdbx_seq_one_letter_code
_entity_poly.pdbx_strand_id
1 'polypeptide(L)'
;MKSILKYCLGSAISALVGLTCAMLTGGLWWPPVAGLTLIGIGLVTAVCFAILARFRFHWPASIVASGIGAMVASYFAGATAEILPPGSAEWIVKGGLYGAGFGLPVTILLAPLGLVENRRVDRDATS
;
A
#
# COMPACT_ATOMS: atom_id res chain seq x y z
N MET A 1 -11.76 19.72 3.73
CA MET A 1 -10.41 19.40 4.25
C MET A 1 -10.41 18.24 5.24
N LYS A 2 -11.23 18.25 6.31
CA LYS A 2 -11.25 17.15 7.31
C LYS A 2 -11.45 15.75 6.70
N SER A 3 -12.32 15.60 5.70
CA SER A 3 -12.54 14.30 5.05
C SER A 3 -11.35 13.84 4.21
N ILE A 4 -10.74 14.74 3.41
CA ILE A 4 -9.56 14.43 2.59
C ILE A 4 -8.42 13.90 3.46
N LEU A 5 -8.14 14.58 4.58
CA LEU A 5 -7.09 14.17 5.52
C LEU A 5 -7.32 12.74 6.06
N LYS A 6 -8.57 12.38 6.36
CA LYS A 6 -8.91 11.03 6.81
C LYS A 6 -8.66 9.98 5.72
N TYR A 7 -9.02 10.28 4.46
CA TYR A 7 -8.70 9.41 3.32
C TYR A 7 -7.19 9.27 3.10
N CYS A 8 -6.42 10.34 3.24
CA CYS A 8 -4.96 10.29 3.16
C CYS A 8 -4.38 9.36 4.23
N LEU A 9 -4.80 9.52 5.50
CA LEU A 9 -4.35 8.69 6.62
C LEU A 9 -4.76 7.23 6.45
N GLY A 10 -6.03 6.95 6.15
CA GLY A 10 -6.53 5.59 5.98
C GLY A 10 -5.85 4.86 4.82
N SER A 11 -5.61 5.56 3.70
CA SER A 11 -4.92 4.98 2.54
C SER A 11 -3.43 4.79 2.81
N ALA A 12 -2.77 5.73 3.50
CA ALA A 12 -1.37 5.62 3.88
C ALA A 12 -1.12 4.44 4.83
N ILE A 13 -1.98 4.24 5.82
CA ILE A 13 -1.91 3.08 6.73
C ILE A 13 -2.09 1.79 5.94
N SER A 14 -3.06 1.74 5.04
CA SER A 14 -3.31 0.55 4.21
C SER A 14 -2.11 0.22 3.31
N ALA A 15 -1.51 1.23 2.69
CA ALA A 15 -0.30 1.07 1.88
C ALA A 15 0.91 0.61 2.71
N LEU A 16 1.06 1.13 3.94
CA LEU A 16 2.11 0.70 4.87
C LEU A 16 1.95 -0.74 5.33
N VAL A 17 0.71 -1.19 5.60
CA VAL A 17 0.44 -2.59 5.91
C VAL A 17 0.85 -3.47 4.73
N GLY A 18 0.52 -3.06 3.50
CA GLY A 18 0.89 -3.83 2.32
C GLY A 18 2.40 -3.90 2.12
N LEU A 19 3.10 -2.77 2.21
CA LEU A 19 4.55 -2.72 2.15
C LEU A 19 5.21 -3.57 3.24
N THR A 20 4.73 -3.47 4.48
CA THR A 20 5.27 -4.24 5.62
C THR A 20 5.10 -5.74 5.37
N CYS A 21 3.94 -6.16 4.88
CA CYS A 21 3.71 -7.56 4.52
C CYS A 21 4.68 -8.02 3.43
N ALA A 22 4.84 -7.23 2.37
CA ALA A 22 5.78 -7.48 1.28
C ALA A 22 7.23 -7.63 1.78
N MET A 23 7.68 -6.75 2.70
CA MET A 23 9.02 -6.81 3.29
C MET A 23 9.23 -8.04 4.16
N LEU A 24 8.24 -8.42 4.99
CA LEU A 24 8.33 -9.63 5.80
C LEU A 24 8.39 -10.89 4.92
N THR A 25 7.55 -10.98 3.89
CA THR A 25 7.60 -12.11 2.94
C THR A 25 8.90 -12.15 2.15
N GLY A 26 9.41 -11.01 1.70
CA GLY A 26 10.70 -10.93 1.00
C GLY A 26 11.88 -11.27 1.92
N GLY A 27 11.78 -10.92 3.20
CA GLY A 27 12.76 -11.28 4.22
C GLY A 27 12.85 -12.79 4.47
N LEU A 28 11.70 -13.44 4.56
CA LEU A 28 11.62 -14.87 4.89
C LEU A 28 11.88 -15.78 3.69
N TRP A 29 11.50 -15.35 2.47
CA TRP A 29 11.38 -16.24 1.31
C TRP A 29 11.92 -15.64 0.00
N TRP A 30 13.15 -15.12 0.07
CA TRP A 30 13.95 -14.83 -1.12
C TRP A 30 14.57 -16.11 -1.70
N PRO A 31 14.74 -16.31 -3.04
CA PRO A 31 14.36 -15.48 -4.20
C PRO A 31 12.92 -15.53 -4.76
N PRO A 32 12.04 -16.52 -4.48
CA PRO A 32 10.72 -16.63 -5.15
C PRO A 32 9.83 -15.38 -5.04
N VAL A 33 10.01 -14.62 -3.96
CA VAL A 33 9.24 -13.41 -3.68
C VAL A 33 9.80 -12.17 -4.39
N ALA A 34 10.90 -12.26 -5.12
CA ALA A 34 11.50 -11.13 -5.81
C ALA A 34 10.64 -10.56 -6.96
N GLY A 35 10.93 -9.32 -7.36
CA GLY A 35 10.33 -8.67 -8.54
C GLY A 35 8.81 -8.49 -8.43
N LEU A 36 8.09 -8.99 -9.43
CA LEU A 36 6.64 -8.83 -9.55
C LEU A 36 5.87 -9.47 -8.38
N THR A 37 6.38 -10.56 -7.80
CA THR A 37 5.73 -11.22 -6.66
C THR A 37 5.68 -10.31 -5.45
N LEU A 38 6.77 -9.61 -5.14
CA LEU A 38 6.84 -8.64 -4.05
C LEU A 38 5.81 -7.52 -4.21
N ILE A 39 5.72 -6.98 -5.43
CA ILE A 39 4.76 -5.93 -5.80
C ILE A 39 3.33 -6.44 -5.68
N GLY A 40 3.07 -7.67 -6.14
CA GLY A 40 1.77 -8.31 -6.05
C GLY A 40 1.33 -8.52 -4.61
N ILE A 41 2.21 -9.00 -3.73
CA ILE A 41 1.93 -9.15 -2.30
C ILE A 41 1.56 -7.80 -1.69
N GLY A 42 2.39 -6.76 -1.93
CA GLY A 42 2.14 -5.42 -1.41
C GLY A 42 0.80 -4.84 -1.88
N LEU A 43 0.47 -4.97 -3.17
CA LEU A 43 -0.82 -4.55 -3.72
C LEU A 43 -1.99 -5.29 -3.10
N VAL A 44 -1.97 -6.62 -3.14
CA VAL A 44 -3.12 -7.45 -2.71
C VAL A 44 -3.40 -7.23 -1.24
N THR A 45 -2.36 -7.21 -0.42
CA THR A 45 -2.49 -7.00 1.03
C THR A 45 -2.98 -5.59 1.36
N ALA A 46 -2.48 -4.56 0.69
CA ALA A 46 -2.99 -3.19 0.86
C ALA A 46 -4.45 -3.04 0.42
N VAL A 47 -4.82 -3.63 -0.71
CA VAL A 47 -6.21 -3.59 -1.23
C VAL A 47 -7.16 -4.35 -0.31
N CYS A 48 -6.81 -5.57 0.10
CA CYS A 48 -7.61 -6.35 1.04
C CYS A 48 -7.77 -5.62 2.38
N PHE A 49 -6.69 -4.99 2.88
CA PHE A 49 -6.77 -4.19 4.10
C PHE A 49 -7.62 -2.93 3.91
N ALA A 50 -7.52 -2.22 2.79
CA ALA A 50 -8.34 -1.05 2.50
C ALA A 50 -9.83 -1.41 2.37
N ILE A 51 -10.16 -2.54 1.72
CA ILE A 51 -11.51 -3.10 1.65
C ILE A 51 -12.01 -3.39 3.07
N LEU A 52 -11.22 -4.11 3.87
CA LEU A 52 -11.60 -4.45 5.24
C LEU A 52 -11.80 -3.19 6.10
N ALA A 53 -10.87 -2.23 6.04
CA ALA A 53 -10.97 -0.96 6.74
C ALA A 53 -12.25 -0.21 6.37
N ARG A 54 -12.58 -0.18 5.08
CA ARG A 54 -13.76 0.54 4.58
C ARG A 54 -15.07 -0.14 4.94
N PHE A 55 -15.20 -1.44 4.68
CA PHE A 55 -16.47 -2.15 4.87
C PHE A 55 -16.69 -2.60 6.32
N ARG A 56 -15.65 -3.03 7.03
CA ARG A 56 -15.81 -3.59 8.38
C ARG A 56 -15.70 -2.54 9.48
N PHE A 57 -14.83 -1.55 9.30
CA PHE A 57 -14.50 -0.53 10.30
C PHE A 57 -15.04 0.87 9.94
N HIS A 58 -15.72 1.01 8.80
CA HIS A 58 -16.24 2.29 8.31
C HIS A 58 -15.14 3.38 8.23
N TRP A 59 -13.90 2.95 7.98
CA TRP A 59 -12.76 3.84 7.92
C TRP A 59 -12.59 4.40 6.49
N PRO A 60 -12.44 5.72 6.33
CA PRO A 60 -12.27 6.32 5.02
C PRO A 60 -10.88 6.01 4.47
N ALA A 61 -10.82 5.05 3.56
CA ALA A 61 -9.62 4.69 2.80
C ALA A 61 -9.98 4.59 1.32
N SER A 62 -9.10 5.08 0.44
CA SER A 62 -9.23 4.87 -1.00
C SER A 62 -8.57 3.54 -1.34
N ILE A 63 -9.36 2.62 -1.91
CA ILE A 63 -8.86 1.29 -2.28
C ILE A 63 -7.79 1.43 -3.37
N VAL A 64 -8.08 2.28 -4.37
CA VAL A 64 -7.19 2.56 -5.50
C VAL A 64 -5.89 3.22 -5.03
N ALA A 65 -5.96 4.25 -4.19
CA ALA A 65 -4.76 4.94 -3.71
C ALA A 65 -3.87 4.02 -2.86
N SER A 66 -4.49 3.19 -2.01
CA SER A 66 -3.78 2.22 -1.17
C SER A 66 -3.05 1.18 -2.01
N GLY A 67 -3.73 0.63 -3.04
CA GLY A 67 -3.15 -0.36 -3.94
C GLY A 67 -1.97 0.20 -4.76
N ILE A 68 -2.18 1.31 -5.46
CA ILE A 68 -1.13 1.95 -6.28
C ILE A 68 0.05 2.40 -5.40
N GLY A 69 -0.25 3.00 -4.25
CA GLY A 69 0.74 3.39 -3.26
C GLY A 69 1.63 2.22 -2.81
N ALA A 70 1.01 1.09 -2.46
CA ALA A 70 1.73 -0.10 -2.05
C ALA A 70 2.52 -0.75 -3.20
N MET A 71 2.02 -0.71 -4.44
CA MET A 71 2.77 -1.17 -5.61
C MET A 71 4.06 -0.37 -5.79
N VAL A 72 3.96 0.96 -5.78
CA VAL A 72 5.11 1.84 -5.95
C VAL A 72 6.08 1.65 -4.79
N ALA A 73 5.58 1.58 -3.56
CA ALA A 73 6.41 1.32 -2.40
C ALA A 73 7.19 0.01 -2.52
N SER A 74 6.49 -1.06 -2.92
CA SER A 74 7.08 -2.39 -3.05
C SER A 74 8.08 -2.46 -4.21
N TYR A 75 7.81 -1.76 -5.32
CA TYR A 75 8.77 -1.65 -6.43
C TYR A 75 10.09 -1.04 -5.97
N PHE A 76 10.03 0.13 -5.30
CA PHE A 76 11.24 0.80 -4.82
C PHE A 76 11.94 0.01 -3.72
N ALA A 77 11.19 -0.64 -2.82
CA ALA A 77 11.79 -1.52 -1.82
C ALA A 77 12.49 -2.73 -2.46
N GLY A 78 11.87 -3.34 -3.48
CA GLY A 78 12.47 -4.41 -4.28
C GLY A 78 13.74 -3.96 -5.01
N ALA A 79 13.75 -2.77 -5.61
CA ALA A 79 14.92 -2.21 -6.30
C ALA A 79 16.13 -2.04 -5.37
N THR A 80 15.93 -1.80 -4.07
CA THR A 80 17.05 -1.70 -3.13
C THR A 80 17.79 -3.01 -2.91
N ALA A 81 17.23 -4.16 -3.35
CA ALA A 81 17.92 -5.44 -3.36
C ALA A 81 19.13 -5.48 -4.33
N GLU A 82 19.25 -4.51 -5.24
CA GLU A 82 20.44 -4.36 -6.10
C GLU A 82 21.64 -3.78 -5.34
N ILE A 83 21.38 -3.08 -4.23
CA ILE A 83 22.40 -2.34 -3.46
C ILE A 83 22.61 -3.01 -2.09
N LEU A 84 21.56 -3.57 -1.50
CA LEU A 84 21.56 -4.23 -0.19
C LEU A 84 21.34 -5.74 -0.37
N PRO A 85 21.98 -6.59 0.47
CA PRO A 85 21.77 -8.02 0.39
C PRO A 85 20.27 -8.37 0.54
N PRO A 86 19.65 -9.00 -0.47
CA PRO A 86 18.23 -9.31 -0.42
C PRO A 86 17.91 -10.28 0.71
N GLY A 87 16.73 -10.14 1.31
CA GLY A 87 16.31 -10.98 2.44
C GLY A 87 17.01 -10.68 3.77
N SER A 88 18.01 -9.79 3.79
CA SER A 88 18.67 -9.38 5.03
C SER A 88 17.79 -8.46 5.88
N ALA A 89 18.01 -8.45 7.20
CA ALA A 89 17.35 -7.51 8.10
C ALA A 89 17.62 -6.05 7.72
N GLU A 90 18.81 -5.76 7.19
CA GLU A 90 19.17 -4.44 6.69
C GLU A 90 18.32 -4.03 5.49
N TRP A 91 18.12 -4.93 4.53
CA TRP A 91 17.24 -4.70 3.37
C TRP A 91 15.78 -4.51 3.79
N ILE A 92 15.25 -5.31 4.72
CA ILE A 92 13.88 -5.16 5.23
C ILE A 92 13.65 -3.74 5.76
N VAL A 93 14.59 -3.23 6.57
CA VAL A 93 14.45 -1.91 7.20
C VAL A 93 14.71 -0.79 6.19
N LYS A 94 15.89 -0.78 5.56
CA LYS A 94 16.28 0.30 4.64
C LYS A 94 15.44 0.28 3.38
N GLY A 95 15.25 -0.89 2.77
CA GLY A 95 14.40 -1.09 1.60
C GLY A 95 12.95 -0.71 1.88
N GLY A 96 12.41 -1.10 3.03
CA GLY A 96 11.10 -0.65 3.49
C GLY A 96 11.00 0.87 3.63
N LEU A 97 12.00 1.53 4.23
CA LEU A 97 12.03 3.00 4.35
C LEU A 97 12.11 3.71 3.00
N TYR A 98 12.95 3.22 2.08
CA TYR A 98 13.02 3.75 0.71
C TYR A 98 11.69 3.56 -0.03
N GLY A 99 11.10 2.37 0.07
CA GLY A 99 9.78 2.08 -0.49
C GLY A 99 8.70 3.03 0.04
N ALA A 100 8.62 3.19 1.37
CA ALA A 100 7.69 4.12 2.00
C ALA A 100 7.93 5.57 1.56
N GLY A 101 9.18 5.97 1.41
CA GLY A 101 9.58 7.32 0.97
C GLY A 101 9.01 7.71 -0.39
N PHE A 102 8.84 6.75 -1.31
CA PHE A 102 8.22 7.01 -2.62
C PHE A 102 6.74 6.65 -2.69
N GLY A 103 6.33 5.54 -2.06
CA GLY A 103 4.96 5.06 -2.11
C GLY A 103 3.97 5.90 -1.32
N LEU A 104 4.36 6.47 -0.17
CA LEU A 104 3.47 7.31 0.64
C LEU A 104 3.08 8.62 -0.06
N PRO A 105 4.01 9.39 -0.66
CA PRO A 105 3.64 10.56 -1.47
C PRO A 105 2.64 10.24 -2.58
N VAL A 106 2.85 9.12 -3.31
CA VAL A 106 1.92 8.66 -4.35
C VAL A 106 0.55 8.33 -3.76
N THR A 107 0.52 7.63 -2.62
CA THR A 107 -0.72 7.30 -1.91
C THR A 107 -1.48 8.56 -1.52
N ILE A 108 -0.79 9.56 -0.95
CA ILE A 108 -1.39 10.82 -0.50
C ILE A 108 -1.94 11.62 -1.68
N LEU A 109 -1.21 11.66 -2.80
CA LEU A 109 -1.63 12.34 -4.02
C LEU A 109 -2.93 11.72 -4.60
N LEU A 110 -3.05 10.39 -4.53
CA LEU A 110 -4.20 9.65 -5.05
C LEU A 110 -5.36 9.51 -4.06
N ALA A 111 -5.14 9.73 -2.76
CA ALA A 111 -6.13 9.58 -1.71
C ALA A 111 -7.48 10.32 -1.96
N PRO A 112 -7.54 11.49 -2.62
CA PRO A 112 -8.81 12.13 -2.99
C PRO A 112 -9.72 11.28 -3.87
N LEU A 113 -9.19 10.27 -4.59
CA LEU A 113 -9.99 9.34 -5.38
C LEU A 113 -10.99 8.55 -4.52
N GLY A 114 -10.69 8.33 -3.24
CA GLY A 114 -11.62 7.68 -2.30
C GLY A 114 -12.93 8.46 -2.11
N LEU A 115 -12.92 9.78 -2.28
CA LEU A 115 -14.15 10.59 -2.23
C LEU A 115 -15.06 10.36 -3.44
N VAL A 116 -14.47 10.08 -4.60
CA VAL A 116 -15.22 9.73 -5.82
C VAL A 116 -15.76 8.31 -5.69
N GLU A 117 -14.96 7.41 -5.13
CA GLU A 117 -15.32 6.02 -4.88
C GLU A 117 -16.51 5.90 -3.92
N ASN A 118 -16.56 6.72 -2.85
CA ASN A 118 -17.68 6.71 -1.91
C ASN A 118 -18.97 7.23 -2.53
N ARG A 119 -18.89 8.29 -3.34
CA ARG A 119 -20.06 8.81 -4.05
C ARG A 119 -20.65 7.84 -5.06
N ARG A 120 -19.84 6.97 -5.67
CA ARG A 120 -20.35 5.91 -6.56
C ARG A 120 -21.11 4.85 -5.79
N VAL A 121 -20.52 4.33 -4.70
CA VAL A 121 -21.17 3.31 -3.85
C VAL A 121 -22.51 3.80 -3.29
N ASP A 122 -22.59 5.04 -2.81
CA ASP A 122 -23.84 5.61 -2.31
C ASP A 122 -24.92 5.76 -3.41
N ARG A 123 -24.49 6.03 -4.66
CA ARG A 123 -25.40 6.16 -5.80
C ARG A 123 -25.98 4.80 -6.20
N ASP A 124 -25.14 3.78 -6.25
CA ASP A 124 -25.54 2.42 -6.64
C ASP A 124 -26.43 1.77 -5.57
N ALA A 125 -26.33 2.19 -4.30
CA ALA A 125 -27.19 1.70 -3.22
C ALA A 125 -28.61 2.30 -3.21
N THR A 126 -28.85 3.38 -3.98
CA THR A 126 -30.14 4.09 -4.01
C THR A 126 -30.91 3.91 -5.31
N SER A 127 -30.35 3.18 -6.28
CA SER A 127 -31.01 2.75 -7.53
C SER A 127 -31.55 1.33 -7.43
#